data_AF-A0A699H570-F1
#
_entry.id   AF-A0A699H570-F1
#
_cell.length_a   1.000
_cell.length_b   1.000
_cell.length_c   1.000
_cell.angle_alpha   90.00
_cell.angle_beta   90.00
_cell.angle_gamma   90.00
#
_symmetry.space_group_name_H-M   'P 1'
#
loop_
_entity.id
_entity.type
_entity.pdbx_description
1 polymer ?
#
loop_
_entity_poly.entity_id
_entity_poly.type
_entity_poly.pdbx_seq_one_letter_code
_entity_poly.pdbx_strand_id
1 'polypeptide(L)'
;MFLSQRKYDAEILERAHMVCLYMHHPREPHYSTLKWIFCYVRGTINYGVQLYSSSTSSLVGYLVADCAGWPTTRRSTFGYCEYLGNNLLSWSSKRQLTLSRLV
;
A
#
# COMPACT_ATOMS: atom_id res chain seq x y z
N MET A 1 -19.35 -14.60 0.78
CA MET A 1 -19.39 -13.15 0.45
C MET A 1 -18.04 -12.80 -0.16
N PHE A 2 -17.91 -12.95 -1.49
CA PHE A 2 -16.65 -12.74 -2.21
C PHE A 2 -16.57 -11.29 -2.67
N LEU A 3 -16.08 -10.41 -1.80
CA LEU A 3 -15.62 -9.10 -2.26
C LEU A 3 -14.35 -9.35 -3.11
N SER A 4 -14.33 -8.78 -4.32
CA SER A 4 -13.23 -8.91 -5.28
C SER A 4 -11.88 -8.62 -4.61
N GLN A 5 -10.89 -9.50 -4.80
CA GLN A 5 -9.51 -9.37 -4.32
C GLN A 5 -8.97 -7.94 -4.52
N ARG A 6 -9.24 -7.36 -5.71
CA ARG A 6 -8.82 -5.99 -6.06
C ARG A 6 -9.33 -4.89 -5.13
N LYS A 7 -10.52 -5.06 -4.53
CA LYS A 7 -11.08 -4.07 -3.60
C LYS A 7 -10.30 -4.06 -2.29
N TYR A 8 -9.92 -5.24 -1.80
CA TYR A 8 -9.07 -5.38 -0.62
C TYR A 8 -7.64 -4.94 -0.89
N ASP A 9 -7.12 -5.21 -2.09
CA ASP A 9 -5.78 -4.81 -2.52
C ASP A 9 -5.64 -3.28 -2.56
N ALA A 10 -6.66 -2.57 -3.05
CA ALA A 10 -6.69 -1.11 -3.01
C ALA A 10 -6.77 -0.57 -1.57
N GLU A 11 -7.60 -1.19 -0.73
CA GLU A 11 -7.78 -0.76 0.67
C GLU A 11 -6.49 -0.93 1.49
N ILE A 12 -5.76 -2.04 1.33
CA ILE A 12 -4.49 -2.21 2.05
C ILE A 12 -3.42 -1.22 1.59
N LEU A 13 -3.38 -0.91 0.29
CA LEU A 13 -2.42 0.04 -0.28
C LEU A 13 -2.67 1.47 0.26
N GLU A 14 -3.94 1.91 0.27
CA GLU A 14 -4.34 3.21 0.81
C GLU A 14 -4.04 3.32 2.31
N ARG A 15 -4.38 2.28 3.08
CA ARG A 15 -4.12 2.23 4.52
C ARG A 15 -2.62 2.24 4.83
N ALA A 16 -1.82 1.50 4.08
CA ALA A 16 -0.36 1.48 4.24
C ALA A 16 0.26 2.84 3.93
N HIS A 17 -0.19 3.50 2.86
CA HIS A 17 0.24 4.86 2.51
C HIS A 17 -0.09 5.87 3.60
N MET A 18 -1.31 5.83 4.14
CA MET A 18 -1.73 6.67 5.27
C MET A 18 -0.89 6.45 6.51
N VAL A 19 -0.56 5.21 6.87
CA VAL A 19 0.34 4.95 8.01
C VAL A 19 1.72 5.54 7.74
N CYS A 20 2.31 5.28 6.58
CA CYS A 20 3.64 5.78 6.18
C CYS A 20 3.72 7.32 6.19
N LEU A 21 2.66 8.01 5.76
CA LEU A 21 2.58 9.46 5.80
C LEU A 21 2.68 10.03 7.21
N TYR A 22 1.95 9.43 8.17
CA TYR A 22 1.80 9.96 9.52
C TYR A 22 2.67 9.27 10.58
N MET A 23 3.59 8.38 10.20
CA MET A 23 4.46 7.64 11.14
C MET A 23 5.22 8.52 12.14
N HIS A 24 5.59 9.74 11.78
CA HIS A 24 6.35 10.64 12.66
C HIS A 24 5.49 11.26 13.78
N HIS A 25 4.20 11.45 13.53
CA HIS A 25 3.24 12.01 14.48
C HIS A 25 1.86 11.34 14.30
N PRO A 26 1.74 10.06 14.65
CA PRO A 26 0.49 9.33 14.50
C PRO A 26 -0.58 9.88 15.44
N ARG A 27 -1.83 9.80 14.98
CA ARG A 27 -3.06 10.17 15.69
C ARG A 27 -3.89 8.90 15.84
N GLU A 28 -4.88 8.91 16.72
CA GLU A 28 -5.82 7.80 16.93
C GLU A 28 -6.31 7.08 15.65
N PRO A 29 -6.73 7.78 14.57
CA PRO A 29 -7.11 7.10 13.33
C PRO A 29 -5.95 6.32 12.68
N HIS A 30 -4.71 6.84 12.73
CA HIS A 30 -3.55 6.19 12.15
C HIS A 30 -3.15 4.93 12.92
N TYR A 31 -3.27 4.95 14.26
CA TYR A 31 -3.06 3.76 15.09
C TYR A 31 -4.11 2.68 14.82
N SER A 32 -5.36 3.07 14.63
CA SER A 32 -6.44 2.16 14.28
C SER A 32 -6.19 1.49 12.92
N THR A 33 -5.72 2.26 11.94
CA THR A 33 -5.30 1.73 10.63
C THR A 33 -4.13 0.75 10.75
N LEU A 34 -3.10 1.09 11.53
CA LEU A 34 -1.94 0.24 11.75
C LEU A 34 -2.31 -1.09 12.46
N LYS A 35 -3.18 -1.04 13.47
CA LYS A 35 -3.74 -2.24 14.10
C LYS A 35 -4.50 -3.10 13.09
N TRP A 36 -5.31 -2.49 12.24
CA TRP A 36 -6.05 -3.21 11.21
C TRP A 36 -5.12 -3.91 10.23
N ILE A 37 -4.04 -3.26 9.76
CA ILE A 37 -3.06 -3.87 8.86
C ILE A 37 -2.41 -5.11 9.53
N PHE A 38 -2.02 -5.01 10.79
CA PHE A 38 -1.49 -6.16 11.52
C PHE A 38 -2.50 -7.29 11.67
N CYS A 39 -3.76 -6.98 11.99
CA CYS A 39 -4.82 -7.98 12.05
C CYS A 39 -5.11 -8.61 10.69
N TYR A 40 -5.04 -7.83 9.61
CA TYR A 40 -5.18 -8.34 8.24
C TYR A 40 -4.06 -9.33 7.92
N VAL A 41 -2.79 -8.94 8.09
CA VAL A 41 -1.64 -9.83 7.82
C VAL A 41 -1.68 -11.09 8.68
N ARG A 42 -2.05 -10.95 9.97
CA ARG A 42 -2.20 -12.09 10.88
C ARG A 42 -3.37 -12.99 10.47
N GLY A 43 -4.48 -12.41 10.03
CA GLY A 43 -5.65 -13.14 9.56
C GLY A 43 -5.39 -13.87 8.24
N THR A 44 -4.56 -13.30 7.37
CA THR A 44 -4.24 -13.87 6.05
C THR A 44 -3.08 -14.87 6.06
N ILE A 45 -2.36 -15.01 7.17
CA ILE A 45 -1.17 -15.90 7.26
C ILE A 45 -1.48 -17.36 6.89
N ASN A 46 -2.66 -17.86 7.27
CA ASN A 46 -3.07 -19.24 7.00
C ASN A 46 -3.61 -19.44 5.58
N TYR A 47 -3.99 -18.36 4.89
CA TYR A 47 -4.52 -18.42 3.53
C TYR A 47 -3.41 -18.43 2.48
N GLY A 48 -2.21 -17.98 2.85
CA GLY A 48 -1.07 -17.83 1.94
C GLY A 48 -1.33 -16.81 0.84
N VAL A 49 -0.42 -16.73 -0.14
CA VAL A 49 -0.65 -15.97 -1.37
C VAL A 49 -1.53 -16.81 -2.28
N GLN A 50 -2.82 -16.48 -2.34
CA GLN A 50 -3.76 -17.15 -3.23
C GLN A 50 -3.59 -16.61 -4.65
N LEU A 51 -2.97 -17.40 -5.52
CA LEU A 51 -2.88 -17.11 -6.95
C LEU A 51 -4.09 -17.71 -7.65
N TYR A 52 -4.98 -16.85 -8.12
CA TYR A 52 -6.09 -17.22 -8.98
C TYR A 52 -5.61 -17.33 -10.43
N SER A 53 -6.16 -18.31 -11.15
CA SER A 53 -5.96 -18.40 -12.60
C SER A 53 -6.47 -17.10 -13.23
N SER A 54 -5.58 -16.43 -13.95
CA SER A 54 -5.86 -15.22 -14.71
C SER A 54 -5.69 -15.54 -16.18
N SER A 55 -6.54 -14.97 -17.03
CA SER A 55 -6.39 -15.09 -18.49
C SER A 55 -5.10 -14.47 -19.00
N THR A 56 -4.50 -13.58 -18.21
CA THR A 56 -3.24 -12.90 -18.49
C THR A 56 -2.17 -13.26 -17.47
N SER A 57 -0.96 -13.54 -17.95
CA SER A 57 0.24 -13.81 -17.17
C SER A 57 1.19 -12.60 -17.08
N SER A 58 0.70 -11.40 -17.41
CA SER A 58 1.48 -10.17 -17.37
C SER A 58 1.83 -9.76 -15.95
N LEU A 59 3.11 -9.47 -15.70
CA LEU A 59 3.58 -8.82 -14.49
C LEU A 59 3.41 -7.29 -14.64
N VAL A 60 2.56 -6.68 -13.82
CA VAL A 60 2.26 -5.25 -13.86
C VAL A 60 2.60 -4.61 -12.52
N GLY A 61 3.47 -3.60 -12.56
CA GLY A 61 3.78 -2.77 -11.40
C GLY A 61 2.99 -1.46 -11.44
N TYR A 62 2.29 -1.14 -10.36
CA TYR A 62 1.66 0.16 -10.16
C TYR A 62 2.45 1.00 -9.17
N LEU A 63 2.36 2.31 -9.40
CA LEU A 63 3.11 3.32 -8.69
C LEU A 63 2.17 4.39 -8.19
N VAL A 64 2.19 4.65 -6.89
CA VAL A 64 1.42 5.73 -6.26
C VAL A 64 2.42 6.70 -5.66
N ALA A 65 2.50 7.90 -6.21
CA ALA A 65 3.37 8.97 -5.72
C ALA A 65 2.52 10.18 -5.36
N ASP A 66 2.60 10.65 -4.12
CA ASP A 66 1.96 11.89 -3.69
C ASP A 66 2.89 13.10 -3.89
N CYS A 67 3.18 13.43 -5.15
CA CYS A 67 4.03 14.59 -5.47
C CYS A 67 3.35 15.95 -5.24
N ALA A 68 2.11 16.00 -4.76
CA ALA A 68 1.34 17.22 -4.61
C ALA A 68 0.90 17.46 -3.16
N GLY A 69 1.56 18.39 -2.46
CA GLY A 69 0.79 19.33 -1.63
C GLY A 69 1.02 19.43 -0.13
N TRP A 70 2.14 18.98 0.45
CA TRP A 70 2.51 19.45 1.81
C TRP A 70 3.61 20.53 1.75
N PRO A 71 3.27 21.83 1.90
CA PRO A 71 4.24 22.93 1.82
C PRO A 71 5.37 22.80 2.85
N THR A 72 5.10 22.12 3.96
CA THR A 72 5.96 22.10 5.14
C THR A 72 6.99 20.97 5.15
N THR A 73 6.80 19.88 4.41
CA THR A 73 7.70 18.71 4.53
C THR A 73 8.44 18.29 3.27
N ARG A 74 8.03 18.67 2.04
CA ARG A 74 8.75 18.36 0.77
C ARG A 74 9.27 16.90 0.64
N ARG A 75 8.68 15.96 1.38
CA ARG A 75 9.06 14.54 1.41
C ARG A 75 7.95 13.79 0.71
N SER A 76 8.28 13.19 -0.43
CA SER A 76 7.37 12.33 -1.16
C SER A 76 7.17 11.02 -0.39
N THR A 77 5.95 10.53 -0.36
CA THR A 77 5.63 9.15 -0.01
C THR A 77 5.28 8.41 -1.27
N PHE A 78 5.82 7.22 -1.38
CA PHE A 78 5.67 6.40 -2.56
C PHE A 78 5.18 5.03 -2.16
N GLY A 79 4.07 4.61 -2.74
CA GLY A 79 3.57 3.25 -2.72
C GLY A 79 3.88 2.55 -4.03
N TYR A 80 4.17 1.27 -3.97
CA TYR A 80 4.18 0.41 -5.15
C TYR A 80 3.44 -0.89 -4.86
N CYS A 81 2.88 -1.49 -5.91
CA CYS A 81 2.30 -2.82 -5.86
C CYS A 81 2.54 -3.56 -7.17
N GLU A 82 2.83 -4.86 -7.06
CA GLU A 82 3.15 -5.75 -8.17
C GLU A 82 2.05 -6.79 -8.31
N TYR A 83 1.52 -6.94 -9.53
CA TYR A 83 0.47 -7.88 -9.86
C TYR A 83 0.93 -8.89 -10.90
N LEU A 84 0.58 -10.16 -10.70
CA LEU A 84 0.64 -11.19 -11.74
C LEU A 84 -0.77 -11.50 -12.23
N GLY A 85 -1.11 -10.99 -13.41
CA GLY A 85 -2.47 -11.00 -13.90
C GLY A 85 -3.38 -10.20 -12.98
N ASN A 86 -4.30 -10.88 -12.29
CA ASN A 86 -5.22 -10.28 -11.32
C ASN A 86 -4.80 -10.47 -9.85
N ASN A 87 -3.62 -11.03 -9.60
CA ASN A 87 -3.17 -11.40 -8.26
C ASN A 87 -2.15 -10.39 -7.75
N LEU A 88 -2.42 -9.77 -6.60
CA LEU A 88 -1.44 -8.96 -5.90
C LEU A 88 -0.35 -9.86 -5.31
N LEU A 89 0.90 -9.68 -5.77
CA LEU A 89 2.06 -10.42 -5.28
C LEU A 89 2.75 -9.70 -4.13
N SER A 90 3.00 -8.40 -4.31
CA SER A 90 3.75 -7.61 -3.37
C SER A 90 3.20 -6.18 -3.33
N TRP A 91 3.33 -5.55 -2.17
CA TRP A 91 3.02 -4.15 -1.99
C TRP A 91 3.92 -3.57 -0.90
N SER A 92 4.25 -2.30 -1.03
CA SER A 92 4.98 -1.58 0.00
C SER A 92 4.73 -0.09 -0.12
N SER A 93 4.82 0.60 1.00
CA SER A 93 4.83 2.06 1.04
C SER A 93 6.05 2.54 1.78
N LYS A 94 6.70 3.56 1.22
CA LYS A 94 7.92 4.14 1.75
C LYS A 94 7.81 5.65 1.70
N ARG A 95 8.01 6.28 2.86
CA ARG A 95 8.22 7.73 2.94
C ARG A 95 9.67 8.03 2.67
N GLN A 96 9.95 8.90 1.70
CA GLN A 96 11.31 9.29 1.37
C GLN A 96 11.89 10.16 2.51
N LEU A 97 13.06 9.77 3.01
CA LEU A 97 13.79 10.54 4.03
C LEU A 97 14.40 11.81 3.42
N THR A 98 14.82 11.70 2.16
CA THR A 98 15.52 12.75 1.41
C THR A 98 14.50 13.63 0.69
N LEU A 99 14.68 14.95 0.79
CA LEU A 99 13.97 15.93 -0.03
C LEU A 99 14.30 15.65 -1.50
N SER A 100 13.29 15.54 -2.37
CA SER A 100 13.53 15.61 -3.80
C SER A 100 14.01 17.04 -4.11
N ARG A 101 15.28 17.19 -4.52
CA ARG A 101 15.70 18.38 -5.24
C ARG A 101 15.13 18.25 -6.64
N LEU A 102 14.06 18.98 -6.93
CA LEU A 102 13.82 19.39 -8.30
C LEU A 102 15.05 20.22 -8.71
N VAL A 103 15.79 19.71 -9.70
CA VAL A 103 16.64 20.53 -10.56
C VAL A 103 15.74 21.06 -11.66
#